data_AF-A0A1Y4I504-F1
#
_entry.id   AF-A0A1Y4I504-F1
#
_cell.length_a   1.000
_cell.length_b   1.000
_cell.length_c   1.000
_cell.angle_alpha   90.00
_cell.angle_beta   90.00
_cell.angle_gamma   90.00
#
_symmetry.space_group_name_H-M   'P 1'
#
loop_
_entity.id
_entity.type
_entity.pdbx_description
1 polymer ?
#
loop_
_entity_poly.entity_id
_entity_poly.type
_entity_poly.pdbx_seq_one_letter_code
_entity_poly.pdbx_strand_id
1 'polypeptide(L)'
;MFEEFYQKYETEEQEVIALICKCIGAGYHKSDNSDFWEMTVITLGMVFCNTGKVSIKEGRLKWPVTEEERNSEKSWGRLQQGQICRLKVRRLLDGLVPEHTTPEQFNSWAVIDVLEPSVPCPPLEAVWEEYQKPVNIEDEVLGTLKLNRDFGLLDGKILWNEKEVSLALEIDLEDEETWDTVRSIAHKVMADRESWDKSMREFAAKELTGLANEWQADDDEKKNADPITEEGFAQRITLSELSLTYEGDFTAYFDDDDMFWGHTVEVCGSLENGIESANIAG
;
A
#
# COMPACT_ATOMS: atom_id res chain seq x y z
N MET A 1 -14.53 -27.08 -11.91
CA MET A 1 -14.99 -25.68 -11.84
C MET A 1 -13.83 -24.70 -11.98
N PHE A 2 -12.63 -25.00 -11.47
CA PHE A 2 -11.48 -24.08 -11.58
C PHE A 2 -10.24 -24.71 -12.25
N GLU A 3 -10.45 -25.52 -13.29
CA GLU A 3 -9.36 -26.26 -13.93
C GLU A 3 -8.28 -25.32 -14.49
N GLU A 4 -8.69 -24.23 -15.15
CA GLU A 4 -7.78 -23.23 -15.72
C GLU A 4 -6.91 -22.54 -14.66
N PHE A 5 -7.44 -22.33 -13.45
CA PHE A 5 -6.64 -21.83 -12.34
C PHE A 5 -5.57 -22.84 -11.96
N TYR A 6 -5.96 -24.10 -11.74
CA TYR A 6 -5.02 -25.14 -11.27
C TYR A 6 -4.02 -25.58 -12.34
N GLN A 7 -4.30 -25.39 -13.63
CA GLN A 7 -3.35 -25.64 -14.73
C GLN A 7 -2.11 -24.73 -14.69
N LYS A 8 -2.16 -23.61 -13.98
CA LYS A 8 -1.00 -22.73 -13.76
C LYS A 8 0.02 -23.31 -12.78
N TYR A 9 -0.34 -24.38 -12.07
CA TYR A 9 0.45 -24.96 -10.99
C TYR A 9 0.90 -26.38 -11.35
N GLU A 10 1.98 -26.82 -10.74
CA GLU A 10 2.48 -28.19 -10.84
C GLU A 10 1.42 -29.20 -10.40
N THR A 11 1.49 -30.43 -10.90
CA THR A 11 0.54 -31.49 -10.50
C THR A 11 0.87 -32.10 -9.13
N GLU A 12 2.11 -31.94 -8.66
CA GLU A 12 2.56 -32.45 -7.36
C GLU A 12 1.95 -31.66 -6.22
N GLU A 13 1.24 -32.36 -5.34
CA GLU A 13 0.68 -31.78 -4.12
C GLU A 13 1.68 -31.90 -2.98
N GLN A 14 1.93 -30.78 -2.32
CA GLN A 14 2.79 -30.70 -1.15
C GLN A 14 1.95 -30.36 0.07
N GLU A 15 2.35 -30.91 1.21
CA GLU A 15 1.76 -30.59 2.50
C GLU A 15 2.68 -29.63 3.25
N VAL A 16 2.13 -28.49 3.66
CA VAL A 16 2.88 -27.43 4.34
C VAL A 16 2.14 -26.95 5.58
N ILE A 17 2.88 -26.46 6.56
CA ILE A 17 2.34 -25.58 7.61
C ILE A 17 2.72 -24.16 7.22
N ALA A 18 1.75 -23.25 7.11
CA ALA A 18 1.97 -21.88 6.67
C ALA A 18 1.49 -20.87 7.72
N LEU A 19 2.27 -19.80 7.92
CA LEU A 19 1.89 -18.62 8.69
C LEU A 19 1.32 -17.56 7.76
N ILE A 20 0.04 -17.23 7.93
CA ILE A 20 -0.66 -16.23 7.15
C ILE A 20 -0.35 -14.83 7.68
N CYS A 21 0.13 -13.95 6.81
CA CYS A 21 0.41 -12.55 7.11
C CYS A 21 -0.84 -11.68 6.95
N LYS A 22 -1.35 -11.57 5.71
CA LYS A 22 -2.48 -10.72 5.36
C LYS A 22 -3.13 -11.19 4.06
N CYS A 23 -4.42 -10.88 3.88
CA CYS A 23 -5.09 -11.01 2.59
C CYS A 23 -4.91 -9.72 1.81
N ILE A 24 -4.42 -9.83 0.57
CA ILE A 24 -4.12 -8.65 -0.26
C ILE A 24 -5.20 -8.35 -1.29
N GLY A 25 -6.16 -9.27 -1.50
CA GLY A 25 -7.34 -8.99 -2.31
C GLY A 25 -7.83 -10.17 -3.16
N ALA A 26 -8.75 -9.83 -4.07
CA ALA A 26 -9.38 -10.72 -5.02
C ALA A 26 -9.24 -10.16 -6.43
N GLY A 27 -8.52 -10.87 -7.31
CA GLY A 27 -8.37 -10.51 -8.72
C GLY A 27 -9.43 -11.18 -9.60
N TYR A 28 -10.14 -10.41 -10.42
CA TYR A 28 -11.10 -10.98 -11.37
C TYR A 28 -10.39 -11.60 -12.56
N HIS A 29 -10.72 -12.86 -12.86
CA HIS A 29 -10.24 -13.57 -14.04
C HIS A 29 -11.42 -13.89 -14.95
N LYS A 30 -11.39 -13.25 -16.12
CA LYS A 30 -12.28 -13.59 -17.22
C LYS A 30 -11.73 -14.80 -17.97
N SER A 31 -12.58 -15.78 -18.25
CA SER A 31 -12.21 -16.93 -19.07
C SER A 31 -13.31 -17.34 -20.05
N ASP A 32 -12.94 -18.17 -21.04
CA ASP A 32 -13.90 -18.69 -22.01
C ASP A 32 -14.81 -19.78 -21.40
N ASN A 33 -14.39 -20.43 -20.32
CA ASN A 33 -15.11 -21.56 -19.72
C ASN A 33 -15.93 -21.17 -18.48
N SER A 34 -15.34 -20.42 -17.55
CA SER A 34 -16.03 -19.91 -16.35
C SER A 34 -15.19 -18.85 -15.67
N ASP A 35 -15.74 -17.65 -15.52
CA ASP A 35 -15.11 -16.59 -14.75
C ASP A 35 -14.92 -17.00 -13.28
N PHE A 36 -13.85 -16.49 -12.66
CA PHE A 36 -13.60 -16.70 -11.24
C PHE A 36 -12.82 -15.54 -10.63
N TRP A 37 -12.83 -15.45 -9.30
CA TRP A 37 -11.99 -14.54 -8.54
C TRP A 37 -10.81 -15.31 -7.94
N GLU A 38 -9.60 -14.81 -8.13
CA GLU A 38 -8.38 -15.32 -7.50
C GLU A 38 -8.13 -14.56 -6.21
N MET A 39 -8.37 -15.21 -5.08
CA MET A 39 -7.97 -14.71 -3.77
C MET A 39 -6.46 -14.86 -3.62
N THR A 40 -5.80 -13.86 -3.03
CA THR A 40 -4.38 -13.94 -2.66
C THR A 40 -4.16 -13.55 -1.20
N VAL A 41 -3.39 -14.37 -0.49
CA VAL A 41 -2.83 -14.02 0.83
C VAL A 41 -1.32 -14.14 0.80
N ILE A 42 -0.69 -13.33 1.64
CA ILE A 42 0.74 -13.35 1.87
C ILE A 42 1.05 -14.25 3.08
N THR A 43 2.13 -15.02 3.00
CA THR A 43 2.67 -15.80 4.11
C THR A 43 4.01 -15.25 4.56
N LEU A 44 4.34 -15.36 5.85
CA LEU A 44 5.69 -15.00 6.36
C LEU A 44 6.67 -16.18 6.33
N GLY A 45 6.14 -17.39 6.23
CA GLY A 45 6.94 -18.58 6.17
C GLY A 45 6.12 -19.85 6.08
N MET A 46 6.79 -20.92 5.68
CA MET A 46 6.21 -22.26 5.54
C MET A 46 7.16 -23.34 6.04
N VAL A 47 6.59 -24.42 6.57
CA VAL A 47 7.29 -25.66 6.91
C VAL A 47 6.79 -26.77 6.01
N PHE A 48 7.69 -27.40 5.25
CA PHE A 48 7.36 -28.47 4.33
C PHE A 48 7.31 -29.81 5.09
N CYS A 49 6.12 -30.39 5.25
CA CYS A 49 5.90 -31.54 6.13
C CYS A 49 6.68 -32.79 5.72
N ASN A 50 6.94 -32.97 4.43
CA ASN A 50 7.69 -34.10 3.89
C ASN A 50 9.19 -34.09 4.25
N THR A 51 9.78 -32.91 4.38
CA THR A 51 11.23 -32.71 4.58
C THR A 51 11.57 -32.10 5.93
N GLY A 52 10.58 -31.52 6.62
CA GLY A 52 10.79 -30.68 7.81
C GLY A 52 11.49 -29.36 7.50
N LYS A 53 11.69 -29.00 6.22
CA LYS A 53 12.37 -27.76 5.84
C LYS A 53 11.52 -26.56 6.28
N VAL A 54 12.12 -25.69 7.08
CA VAL A 54 11.56 -24.38 7.44
C VAL A 54 12.04 -23.35 6.42
N SER A 55 11.12 -22.60 5.83
CA SER A 55 11.38 -21.51 4.90
C SER A 55 10.74 -20.24 5.43
N ILE A 56 11.53 -19.36 6.04
CA ILE A 56 11.07 -18.04 6.50
C ILE A 56 11.34 -17.06 5.38
N LYS A 57 10.34 -16.94 4.51
CA LYS A 57 10.36 -16.07 3.34
C LYS A 57 8.93 -15.72 3.01
N GLU A 58 8.72 -14.50 2.52
CA GLU A 58 7.43 -14.10 2.00
C GLU A 58 6.97 -15.05 0.89
N GLY A 59 5.71 -15.45 0.93
CA GLY A 59 5.09 -16.29 -0.10
C GLY A 59 3.67 -15.87 -0.42
N ARG A 60 3.16 -16.38 -1.53
CA ARG A 60 1.80 -16.12 -2.01
C ARG A 60 1.01 -17.41 -2.00
N LEU A 61 -0.11 -17.42 -1.28
CA LEU A 61 -1.10 -18.49 -1.34
C LEU A 61 -2.32 -17.98 -2.08
N LYS A 62 -2.74 -18.74 -3.10
CA LYS A 62 -3.80 -18.35 -4.01
C LYS A 62 -4.88 -19.40 -4.11
N TRP A 63 -6.13 -18.98 -4.26
CA TRP A 63 -7.21 -19.92 -4.57
C TRP A 63 -8.35 -19.25 -5.33
N PRO A 64 -9.07 -20.01 -6.17
CA PRO A 64 -10.20 -19.50 -6.91
C PRO A 64 -11.48 -19.57 -6.07
N VAL A 65 -12.36 -18.59 -6.26
CA VAL A 65 -13.74 -18.57 -5.75
C VAL A 65 -14.68 -18.13 -6.87
N THR A 66 -15.95 -18.55 -6.79
CA THR A 66 -17.00 -18.06 -7.69
C THR A 66 -17.40 -16.60 -7.38
N GLU A 67 -18.15 -15.96 -8.26
CA GLU A 67 -18.75 -14.63 -8.01
C GLU A 67 -19.59 -14.65 -6.72
N GLU A 68 -20.40 -15.70 -6.52
CA GLU A 68 -21.27 -15.84 -5.35
C GLU A 68 -20.47 -16.01 -4.05
N GLU A 69 -19.28 -16.60 -4.12
CA GLU A 69 -18.41 -16.86 -2.96
C GLU A 69 -17.46 -15.70 -2.66
N ARG A 70 -17.37 -14.68 -3.53
CA ARG A 70 -16.41 -13.57 -3.43
C ARG A 70 -16.47 -12.81 -2.11
N ASN A 71 -17.65 -12.68 -1.50
CA ASN A 71 -17.84 -11.96 -0.23
C ASN A 71 -18.27 -12.90 0.89
N SER A 72 -17.68 -14.10 0.95
CA SER A 72 -18.07 -15.17 1.87
C SER A 72 -16.91 -15.66 2.73
N GLU A 73 -17.20 -16.57 3.66
CA GLU A 73 -16.18 -17.26 4.46
C GLU A 73 -15.19 -18.07 3.61
N LYS A 74 -15.57 -18.44 2.38
CA LYS A 74 -14.66 -19.17 1.46
C LYS A 74 -13.63 -18.28 0.78
N SER A 75 -13.85 -16.96 0.81
CA SER A 75 -12.90 -15.95 0.35
C SER A 75 -12.23 -15.30 1.56
N TRP A 76 -12.75 -14.19 2.06
CA TRP A 76 -12.11 -13.39 3.11
C TRP A 76 -12.01 -14.12 4.47
N GLY A 77 -12.90 -15.09 4.71
CA GLY A 77 -12.89 -15.91 5.93
C GLY A 77 -11.87 -17.05 5.94
N ARG A 78 -11.37 -17.47 4.76
CA ARG A 78 -10.71 -18.78 4.59
C ARG A 78 -9.38 -18.88 5.33
N LEU A 79 -8.60 -17.81 5.31
CA LEU A 79 -7.27 -17.70 5.90
C LEU A 79 -7.12 -16.33 6.57
N GLN A 80 -6.94 -16.31 7.88
CA GLN A 80 -6.89 -15.12 8.73
C GLN A 80 -5.46 -14.70 9.05
N GLN A 81 -5.26 -13.41 9.29
CA GLN A 81 -3.96 -12.87 9.73
C GLN A 81 -3.48 -13.54 11.04
N GLY A 82 -2.20 -13.90 11.07
CA GLY A 82 -1.56 -14.60 12.18
C GLY A 82 -1.93 -16.08 12.31
N GLN A 83 -2.79 -16.61 11.43
CA GLN A 83 -3.17 -18.01 11.45
C GLN A 83 -1.99 -18.89 11.01
N ILE A 84 -1.70 -19.93 11.80
CA ILE A 84 -0.79 -20.99 11.42
C ILE A 84 -1.63 -22.23 11.09
N CYS A 85 -1.66 -22.62 9.82
CA CYS A 85 -2.55 -23.66 9.32
C CYS A 85 -1.78 -24.70 8.49
N ARG A 86 -2.32 -25.92 8.44
CA ARG A 86 -1.79 -27.01 7.63
C ARG A 86 -2.56 -27.08 6.32
N LEU A 87 -1.85 -26.98 5.21
CA LEU A 87 -2.40 -26.81 3.88
C LEU A 87 -1.89 -27.89 2.93
N LYS A 88 -2.73 -28.24 1.97
CA LYS A 88 -2.30 -28.93 0.75
C LYS A 88 -2.15 -27.89 -0.35
N VAL A 89 -0.96 -27.82 -0.95
CA VAL A 89 -0.60 -26.79 -1.93
C VAL A 89 0.04 -27.37 -3.19
N ARG A 90 0.01 -26.61 -4.29
CA ARG A 90 0.76 -26.89 -5.52
C ARG A 90 1.58 -25.66 -5.92
N ARG A 91 2.82 -25.86 -6.35
CA ARG A 91 3.73 -24.77 -6.71
C ARG A 91 3.33 -24.16 -8.05
N LEU A 92 3.48 -22.85 -8.21
CA LEU A 92 3.31 -22.20 -9.51
C LEU A 92 4.37 -22.73 -10.49
N LEU A 93 3.99 -22.93 -11.75
CA LEU A 93 4.92 -23.30 -12.82
C LEU A 93 5.91 -22.16 -13.09
N ASP A 94 7.20 -22.49 -13.23
CA ASP A 94 8.28 -21.50 -13.42
C ASP A 94 8.04 -20.59 -14.64
N GLY A 95 7.50 -21.14 -15.72
CA GLY A 95 7.18 -20.38 -16.94
C GLY A 95 6.05 -19.36 -16.80
N LEU A 96 5.39 -19.29 -15.64
CA LEU A 96 4.34 -18.32 -15.31
C LEU A 96 4.76 -17.33 -14.21
N VAL A 97 6.01 -17.40 -13.77
CA VAL A 97 6.60 -16.41 -12.86
C VAL A 97 6.89 -15.12 -13.65
N PRO A 98 6.60 -13.92 -13.10
CA PRO A 98 6.88 -12.66 -13.80
C PRO A 98 8.36 -12.50 -14.15
N GLU A 99 8.65 -11.87 -15.30
CA GLU A 99 10.02 -11.80 -15.86
C GLU A 99 11.04 -11.06 -14.97
N HIS A 100 10.57 -10.19 -14.07
CA HIS A 100 11.42 -9.38 -13.19
C HIS A 100 11.73 -10.04 -11.83
N THR A 101 11.39 -11.32 -11.65
CA THR A 101 11.59 -12.03 -10.37
C THR A 101 11.90 -13.51 -10.62
N THR A 102 12.50 -14.20 -9.65
CA THR A 102 12.75 -15.65 -9.75
C THR A 102 11.61 -16.47 -9.14
N PRO A 103 11.44 -17.76 -9.49
CA PRO A 103 10.46 -18.63 -8.84
C PRO A 103 10.62 -18.68 -7.31
N GLU A 104 11.86 -18.65 -6.82
CA GLU A 104 12.16 -18.62 -5.39
C GLU A 104 11.78 -17.30 -4.74
N GLN A 105 11.89 -16.17 -5.44
CA GLN A 105 11.47 -14.84 -4.96
C GLN A 105 9.95 -14.68 -5.01
N PHE A 106 9.32 -15.09 -6.10
CA PHE A 106 7.88 -14.98 -6.26
C PHE A 106 7.10 -15.93 -5.34
N ASN A 107 7.66 -17.11 -5.05
CA ASN A 107 7.23 -18.06 -4.02
C ASN A 107 5.69 -18.24 -3.97
N SER A 108 5.08 -18.59 -5.10
CA SER A 108 3.61 -18.62 -5.27
C SER A 108 3.07 -20.04 -5.35
N TRP A 109 1.94 -20.27 -4.68
CA TRP A 109 1.33 -21.59 -4.53
C TRP A 109 -0.20 -21.52 -4.59
N ALA A 110 -0.81 -22.55 -5.17
CA ALA A 110 -2.25 -22.77 -5.11
C ALA A 110 -2.61 -23.51 -3.83
N VAL A 111 -3.61 -23.03 -3.09
CA VAL A 111 -4.23 -23.75 -1.97
C VAL A 111 -5.25 -24.73 -2.52
N ILE A 112 -4.95 -26.02 -2.41
CA ILE A 112 -5.85 -27.11 -2.81
C ILE A 112 -6.85 -27.38 -1.70
N ASP A 113 -6.36 -27.48 -0.47
CA ASP A 113 -7.19 -27.77 0.69
C ASP A 113 -6.60 -27.21 1.98
N VAL A 114 -7.47 -26.95 2.95
CA VAL A 114 -7.11 -26.59 4.33
C VAL A 114 -7.30 -27.84 5.18
N LEU A 115 -6.20 -28.52 5.49
CA LEU A 115 -6.24 -29.81 6.19
C LEU A 115 -6.50 -29.61 7.67
N GLU A 116 -5.84 -28.63 8.28
CA GLU A 116 -6.06 -28.22 9.66
C GLU A 116 -6.01 -26.69 9.76
N PRO A 117 -7.08 -26.02 10.22
CA PRO A 117 -7.12 -24.56 10.26
C PRO A 117 -6.22 -23.97 11.34
N SER A 118 -5.80 -24.74 12.35
CA SER A 118 -4.88 -24.27 13.38
C SER A 118 -3.98 -25.41 13.81
N VAL A 119 -2.67 -25.21 13.70
CA VAL A 119 -1.66 -26.16 14.15
C VAL A 119 -0.53 -25.43 14.89
N PRO A 120 -0.02 -25.98 16.02
CA PRO A 120 1.14 -25.40 16.68
C PRO A 120 2.38 -25.57 15.81
N CYS A 121 3.19 -24.51 15.70
CA CYS A 121 4.43 -24.54 14.94
C CYS A 121 5.44 -23.56 15.54
N PRO A 122 6.27 -23.99 16.50
CA PRO A 122 7.17 -23.09 17.23
C PRO A 122 8.07 -22.21 16.35
N PRO A 123 8.63 -22.70 15.22
CA PRO A 123 9.41 -21.83 14.32
C PRO A 123 8.60 -20.69 13.71
N LEU A 124 7.33 -20.93 13.35
CA LEU A 124 6.48 -19.91 12.76
C LEU A 124 5.85 -19.01 13.82
N GLU A 125 5.53 -19.54 15.00
CA GLU A 125 5.08 -18.75 16.16
C GLU A 125 6.12 -17.69 16.53
N ALA A 126 7.41 -18.06 16.56
CA ALA A 126 8.50 -17.12 16.82
C ALA A 126 8.61 -16.02 15.74
N VAL A 127 8.38 -16.37 14.47
CA VAL A 127 8.35 -15.39 13.37
C VAL A 127 7.17 -14.44 13.53
N TRP A 128 6.00 -14.94 13.91
CA TRP A 128 4.83 -14.12 14.15
C TRP A 128 5.03 -13.15 15.33
N GLU A 129 5.56 -13.65 16.46
CA GLU A 129 5.87 -12.81 17.62
C GLU A 129 6.87 -11.68 17.26
N GLU A 130 7.90 -11.97 16.47
CA GLU A 130 8.85 -10.96 16.02
C GLU A 130 8.21 -9.95 15.06
N TYR A 131 7.43 -10.44 14.08
CA TYR A 131 6.75 -9.60 13.09
C TYR A 131 5.79 -8.60 13.74
N GLN A 132 5.12 -8.99 14.83
CA GLN A 132 4.20 -8.13 15.56
C GLN A 132 4.88 -7.02 16.37
N LYS A 133 6.21 -7.06 16.54
CA LYS A 133 6.91 -6.00 17.28
C LYS A 133 6.82 -4.68 16.51
N PRO A 134 6.39 -3.59 17.17
CA PRO A 134 6.43 -2.27 16.58
C PRO A 134 7.89 -1.86 16.36
N VAL A 135 8.17 -1.25 15.21
CA VAL A 135 9.47 -0.68 14.89
C VAL A 135 9.29 0.83 14.81
N ASN A 136 10.01 1.55 15.65
CA ASN A 136 10.02 3.01 15.69
C ASN A 136 11.45 3.50 15.46
N ILE A 137 11.60 4.52 14.62
CA ILE A 137 12.87 5.19 14.33
C ILE A 137 12.73 6.61 14.83
N GLU A 138 13.59 7.01 15.77
CA GLU A 138 13.63 8.38 16.27
C GLU A 138 14.53 9.24 15.38
N ASP A 139 14.00 10.36 14.93
CA ASP A 139 14.69 11.34 14.10
C ASP A 139 14.54 12.76 14.69
N GLU A 140 15.62 13.53 14.68
CA GLU A 140 15.63 14.87 15.29
C GLU A 140 14.77 15.90 14.53
N VAL A 141 14.56 15.72 13.22
CA VAL A 141 13.80 16.64 12.36
C VAL A 141 12.44 16.05 12.01
N LEU A 142 12.40 14.76 11.69
CA LEU A 142 11.19 14.06 11.24
C LEU A 142 10.34 13.51 12.40
N GLY A 143 10.85 13.58 13.64
CA GLY A 143 10.20 13.04 14.82
C GLY A 143 10.25 11.51 14.86
N THR A 144 9.25 10.90 15.51
CA THR A 144 9.15 9.44 15.58
C THR A 144 8.49 8.89 14.32
N LEU A 145 9.23 8.11 13.55
CA LEU A 145 8.75 7.36 12.39
C LEU A 145 8.38 5.94 12.79
N LYS A 146 7.20 5.48 12.40
CA LYS A 146 6.66 4.15 12.74
C LYS A 146 6.58 3.29 11.50
N LEU A 147 7.12 2.09 11.58
CA LEU A 147 7.03 1.14 10.47
C LEU A 147 5.60 0.64 10.28
N ASN A 148 5.09 0.88 9.08
CA ASN A 148 3.83 0.34 8.59
C ASN A 148 4.11 -0.74 7.53
N ARG A 149 4.18 -1.99 7.99
CA ARG A 149 4.48 -3.15 7.13
C ARG A 149 3.35 -3.48 6.15
N ASP A 150 2.14 -2.97 6.39
CA ASP A 150 1.01 -3.25 5.51
C ASP A 150 1.13 -2.50 4.18
N PHE A 151 1.69 -1.29 4.24
CA PHE A 151 1.86 -0.41 3.09
C PHE A 151 3.31 -0.19 2.66
N GLY A 152 4.30 -0.73 3.39
CA GLY A 152 5.70 -0.47 3.10
C GLY A 152 6.05 1.00 3.34
N LEU A 153 5.58 1.57 4.45
CA LEU A 153 5.77 2.98 4.80
C LEU A 153 6.46 3.14 6.14
N LEU A 154 7.19 4.25 6.30
CA LEU A 154 7.48 4.84 7.60
C LEU A 154 6.52 6.02 7.83
N ASP A 155 5.56 5.84 8.74
CA ASP A 155 4.55 6.84 9.07
C ASP A 155 5.06 7.76 10.19
N GLY A 156 4.97 9.07 9.98
CA GLY A 156 5.46 10.09 10.88
C GLY A 156 4.52 11.27 11.01
N LYS A 157 4.91 12.21 11.86
CA LYS A 157 4.25 13.51 12.03
C LYS A 157 5.30 14.59 12.12
N ILE A 158 5.21 15.57 11.23
CA ILE A 158 6.15 16.68 11.13
C ILE A 158 5.46 18.01 11.42
N LEU A 159 6.25 18.99 11.86
CA LEU A 159 5.78 20.38 11.97
C LEU A 159 6.08 21.12 10.66
N TRP A 160 5.01 21.46 9.95
CA TRP A 160 5.03 22.22 8.71
C TRP A 160 4.30 23.55 8.91
N ASN A 161 5.03 24.68 8.85
CA ASN A 161 4.48 26.02 9.12
C ASN A 161 3.64 26.08 10.42
N GLU A 162 4.23 25.58 11.53
CA GLU A 162 3.60 25.52 12.87
C GLU A 162 2.39 24.60 13.00
N LYS A 163 2.01 23.87 11.95
CA LYS A 163 0.95 22.86 11.97
C LYS A 163 1.53 21.45 11.90
N GLU A 164 0.87 20.52 12.59
CA GLU A 164 1.22 19.10 12.49
C GLU A 164 0.68 18.54 11.16
N VAL A 165 1.55 17.88 10.39
CA VAL A 165 1.27 17.28 9.08
C VAL A 165 1.66 15.80 9.12
N SER A 166 0.82 14.95 8.53
CA SER A 166 1.13 13.53 8.35
C SER A 166 2.29 13.37 7.35
N LEU A 167 3.26 12.54 7.70
CA LEU A 167 4.37 12.19 6.82
C LEU A 167 4.30 10.70 6.50
N ALA A 168 4.34 10.33 5.23
CA ALA A 168 4.47 8.95 4.79
C ALA A 168 5.74 8.83 3.93
N LEU A 169 6.64 7.92 4.32
CA LEU A 169 7.86 7.66 3.54
C LEU A 169 7.81 6.24 2.99
N GLU A 170 7.76 6.10 1.67
CA GLU A 170 7.79 4.79 1.02
C GLU A 170 9.16 4.13 1.18
N ILE A 171 9.13 2.84 1.48
CA ILE A 171 10.31 1.99 1.68
C ILE A 171 10.09 0.62 1.04
N ASP A 172 11.18 -0.03 0.68
CA ASP A 172 11.19 -1.46 0.42
C ASP A 172 11.49 -2.21 1.73
N LEU A 173 10.62 -3.13 2.13
CA LEU A 173 10.80 -3.95 3.33
C LEU A 173 11.95 -4.96 3.19
N GLU A 174 12.37 -5.29 1.97
CA GLU A 174 13.49 -6.19 1.69
C GLU A 174 14.82 -5.45 1.51
N ASP A 175 14.80 -4.12 1.33
CA ASP A 175 15.98 -3.28 1.14
C ASP A 175 16.03 -2.11 2.13
N GLU A 176 16.74 -2.33 3.25
CA GLU A 176 16.93 -1.33 4.30
C GLU A 176 17.66 -0.05 3.81
N GLU A 177 18.40 -0.08 2.70
CA GLU A 177 19.05 1.12 2.15
C GLU A 177 18.00 2.16 1.67
N THR A 178 16.83 1.69 1.23
CA THR A 178 15.72 2.58 0.83
C THR A 178 15.20 3.41 2.01
N TRP A 179 15.30 2.90 3.24
CA TRP A 179 14.80 3.56 4.45
C TRP A 179 15.66 4.78 4.78
N ASP A 180 16.99 4.63 4.73
CA ASP A 180 17.91 5.73 4.94
C ASP A 180 17.83 6.76 3.79
N THR A 181 17.62 6.27 2.56
CA THR A 181 17.47 7.12 1.36
C THR A 181 16.26 8.03 1.45
N VAL A 182 15.07 7.49 1.72
CA VAL A 182 13.84 8.30 1.80
C VAL A 182 13.86 9.25 2.99
N ARG A 183 14.46 8.86 4.14
CA ARG A 183 14.65 9.80 5.26
C ARG A 183 15.56 10.95 4.85
N SER A 184 16.66 10.69 4.16
CA SER A 184 17.57 11.73 3.65
C SER A 184 16.88 12.69 2.68
N ILE A 185 15.99 12.18 1.82
CA ILE A 185 15.13 12.99 0.95
C ILE A 185 14.20 13.87 1.78
N ALA A 186 13.50 13.30 2.75
CA ALA A 186 12.61 14.06 3.64
C ALA A 186 13.35 15.17 4.40
N HIS A 187 14.58 14.92 4.88
CA HIS A 187 15.44 15.94 5.49
C HIS A 187 15.72 17.12 4.55
N LYS A 188 15.98 16.87 3.26
CA LYS A 188 16.18 17.93 2.26
C LYS A 188 14.91 18.76 2.04
N VAL A 189 13.76 18.09 1.93
CA VAL A 189 12.45 18.77 1.80
C VAL A 189 12.19 19.64 3.04
N MET A 190 12.48 19.11 4.24
CA MET A 190 12.31 19.85 5.50
C MET A 190 13.24 21.06 5.62
N ALA A 191 14.46 20.98 5.09
CA ALA A 191 15.42 22.08 5.09
C ALA A 191 14.94 23.28 4.24
N ASP A 192 14.27 23.01 3.11
CA ASP A 192 13.72 24.02 2.20
C ASP A 192 12.18 24.13 2.27
N ARG A 193 11.59 23.73 3.39
CA ARG A 193 10.12 23.59 3.54
C ARG A 193 9.32 24.84 3.18
N GLU A 194 9.83 26.04 3.52
CA GLU A 194 9.13 27.30 3.23
C GLU A 194 9.06 27.56 1.72
N SER A 195 10.13 27.21 0.98
CA SER A 195 10.18 27.34 -0.47
C SER A 195 9.26 26.33 -1.14
N TRP A 196 9.24 25.08 -0.66
CA TRP A 196 8.36 24.03 -1.14
C TRP A 196 6.89 24.37 -0.90
N ASP A 197 6.53 24.75 0.33
CA ASP A 197 5.16 25.14 0.69
C ASP A 197 4.64 26.26 -0.20
N LYS A 198 5.43 27.33 -0.35
CA LYS A 198 5.09 28.45 -1.21
C LYS A 198 4.89 28.01 -2.66
N SER A 199 5.83 27.27 -3.22
CA SER A 199 5.78 26.85 -4.62
C SER A 199 4.59 25.93 -4.89
N MET A 200 4.29 24.99 -3.99
CA MET A 200 3.13 24.09 -4.12
C MET A 200 1.81 24.86 -4.08
N ARG A 201 1.68 25.82 -3.15
CA ARG A 201 0.49 26.68 -3.05
C ARG A 201 0.29 27.56 -4.27
N GLU A 202 1.35 28.21 -4.74
CA GLU A 202 1.29 29.07 -5.94
C GLU A 202 0.94 28.25 -7.19
N PHE A 203 1.53 27.05 -7.34
CA PHE A 203 1.22 26.16 -8.45
C PHE A 203 -0.24 25.68 -8.40
N ALA A 204 -0.70 25.17 -7.26
CA ALA A 204 -2.07 24.71 -7.10
C ALA A 204 -3.09 25.84 -7.33
N ALA A 205 -2.82 27.05 -6.82
CA ALA A 205 -3.66 28.21 -7.06
C ALA A 205 -3.78 28.53 -8.54
N LYS A 206 -2.66 28.55 -9.26
CA LYS A 206 -2.66 28.84 -10.70
C LYS A 206 -3.48 27.82 -11.50
N GLU A 207 -3.39 26.55 -11.15
CA GLU A 207 -4.10 25.49 -11.87
C GLU A 207 -5.59 25.39 -11.49
N LEU A 208 -5.94 25.59 -10.21
CA LEU A 208 -7.25 25.23 -9.67
C LEU A 208 -8.17 26.41 -9.31
N THR A 209 -7.68 27.65 -9.31
CA THR A 209 -8.52 28.82 -8.97
C THR A 209 -9.69 29.00 -9.93
N GLY A 210 -9.50 28.72 -11.22
CA GLY A 210 -10.58 28.77 -12.20
C GLY A 210 -11.72 27.81 -11.83
N LEU A 211 -11.36 26.56 -11.52
CA LEU A 211 -12.30 25.52 -11.12
C LEU A 211 -12.98 25.83 -9.77
N ALA A 212 -12.24 26.36 -8.80
CA ALA A 212 -12.80 26.78 -7.52
C ALA A 212 -13.89 27.85 -7.68
N ASN A 213 -13.68 28.80 -8.61
CA ASN A 213 -14.69 29.81 -8.92
C ASN A 213 -15.92 29.24 -9.63
N GLU A 214 -15.75 28.23 -10.49
CA GLU A 214 -16.88 27.53 -11.11
C GLU A 214 -17.76 26.84 -10.05
N TRP A 215 -17.14 26.15 -9.09
CA TRP A 215 -17.86 25.48 -8.00
C TRP A 215 -18.53 26.49 -7.06
N GLN A 216 -17.86 27.60 -6.75
CA GLN A 216 -18.45 28.68 -5.96
C GLN A 216 -19.69 29.30 -6.66
N ALA A 217 -19.67 29.40 -7.99
CA ALA A 217 -20.80 29.92 -8.76
C ALA A 217 -21.99 28.95 -8.79
N ASP A 218 -21.77 27.65 -8.59
CA ASP A 218 -22.82 26.65 -8.49
C ASP A 218 -23.41 26.54 -7.07
N ASP A 219 -22.69 27.03 -6.07
CA ASP A 219 -23.15 27.12 -4.67
C ASP A 219 -24.20 28.23 -4.49
N ASP A 220 -25.45 27.83 -4.19
CA ASP A 220 -26.57 28.77 -3.96
C ASP A 220 -26.33 29.75 -2.80
N GLU A 221 -25.50 29.39 -1.81
CA GLU A 221 -25.16 30.26 -0.67
C GLU A 221 -24.02 31.23 -1.00
N LYS A 222 -23.11 30.84 -1.91
CA LYS A 222 -21.91 31.63 -2.28
C LYS A 222 -21.97 32.26 -3.67
N LYS A 223 -23.08 32.13 -4.40
CA LYS A 223 -23.29 32.69 -5.76
C LYS A 223 -22.99 34.18 -5.94
N ASN A 224 -23.07 34.97 -4.88
CA ASN A 224 -22.79 36.42 -4.90
C ASN A 224 -21.49 36.79 -4.16
N ALA A 225 -20.69 35.81 -3.74
CA ALA A 225 -19.39 36.07 -3.14
C ALA A 225 -18.41 36.57 -4.20
N ASP A 226 -17.42 37.35 -3.76
CA ASP A 226 -16.34 37.81 -4.64
C ASP A 226 -15.58 36.60 -5.22
N PRO A 227 -15.12 36.66 -6.48
CA PRO A 227 -14.29 35.60 -7.04
C PRO A 227 -13.02 35.36 -6.22
N ILE A 228 -12.68 34.09 -6.04
CA ILE A 228 -11.42 33.67 -5.43
C ILE A 228 -10.28 34.07 -6.36
N THR A 229 -9.31 34.81 -5.83
CA THR A 229 -8.05 35.11 -6.54
C THR A 229 -7.04 33.99 -6.31
N GLU A 230 -6.04 33.85 -7.19
CA GLU A 230 -4.96 32.87 -6.98
C GLU A 230 -4.25 33.08 -5.63
N GLU A 231 -4.02 34.34 -5.26
CA GLU A 231 -3.44 34.71 -3.96
C GLU A 231 -4.33 34.28 -2.79
N GLY A 232 -5.66 34.46 -2.92
CA GLY A 232 -6.63 34.02 -1.93
C GLY A 232 -6.69 32.49 -1.82
N PHE A 233 -6.68 31.79 -2.95
CA PHE A 233 -6.62 30.33 -3.00
C PHE A 233 -5.36 29.80 -2.27
N ALA A 234 -4.18 30.31 -2.64
CA ALA A 234 -2.90 29.90 -2.06
C ALA A 234 -2.83 30.11 -0.54
N GLN A 235 -3.51 31.13 -0.02
CA GLN A 235 -3.61 31.40 1.42
C GLN A 235 -4.57 30.48 2.16
N ARG A 236 -5.64 30.03 1.49
CA ARG A 236 -6.69 29.21 2.10
C ARG A 236 -6.29 27.75 2.26
N ILE A 237 -5.60 27.19 1.26
CA ILE A 237 -5.22 25.78 1.35
C ILE A 237 -4.21 25.53 2.49
N THR A 238 -4.18 24.36 3.10
CA THR A 238 -3.23 24.01 4.16
C THR A 238 -2.74 22.57 3.98
N LEU A 239 -1.43 22.37 3.95
CA LEU A 239 -0.85 21.02 3.85
C LEU A 239 -1.36 20.16 5.01
N SER A 240 -1.89 18.99 4.70
CA SER A 240 -2.41 18.00 5.66
C SER A 240 -1.57 16.73 5.66
N GLU A 241 -1.03 16.34 4.50
CA GLU A 241 -0.19 15.15 4.34
C GLU A 241 0.89 15.36 3.28
N LEU A 242 2.07 14.79 3.53
CA LEU A 242 3.17 14.70 2.60
C LEU A 242 3.64 13.24 2.49
N SER A 243 3.59 12.71 1.28
CA SER A 243 4.14 11.40 0.93
C SER A 243 5.40 11.58 0.09
N LEU A 244 6.43 10.78 0.36
CA LEU A 244 7.72 10.78 -0.33
C LEU A 244 8.16 9.36 -0.67
N THR A 245 8.69 9.17 -1.88
CA THR A 245 9.28 7.90 -2.30
C THR A 245 10.80 7.93 -2.16
N TYR A 246 11.44 6.77 -2.02
CA TYR A 246 12.91 6.67 -2.04
C TYR A 246 13.51 7.01 -3.42
N GLU A 247 12.68 7.12 -4.47
CA GLU A 247 13.07 7.61 -5.80
C GLU A 247 13.04 9.15 -5.90
N GLY A 248 12.46 9.83 -4.91
CA GLY A 248 12.40 11.29 -4.83
C GLY A 248 11.13 11.91 -5.40
N ASP A 249 10.11 11.09 -5.69
CA ASP A 249 8.77 11.58 -6.00
C ASP A 249 8.06 12.00 -4.71
N PHE A 250 7.16 12.96 -4.83
CA PHE A 250 6.34 13.42 -3.73
C PHE A 250 4.88 13.59 -4.13
N THR A 251 4.01 13.43 -3.15
CA THR A 251 2.60 13.79 -3.23
C THR A 251 2.23 14.57 -1.97
N ALA A 252 1.68 15.76 -2.16
CA ALA A 252 1.30 16.66 -1.09
C ALA A 252 -0.21 16.91 -1.16
N TYR A 253 -0.91 16.60 -0.07
CA TYR A 253 -2.34 16.83 0.06
C TYR A 253 -2.60 18.08 0.90
N PHE A 254 -3.50 18.93 0.44
CA PHE A 254 -3.89 20.16 1.10
C PHE A 254 -5.39 20.14 1.40
N ASP A 255 -5.74 20.39 2.66
CA ASP A 255 -7.08 20.86 3.03
C ASP A 255 -7.35 22.16 2.27
N ASP A 256 -8.48 22.22 1.59
CA ASP A 256 -8.82 23.27 0.65
C ASP A 256 -9.76 24.32 1.24
N ASP A 257 -10.03 24.28 2.55
CA ASP A 257 -10.97 25.16 3.23
C ASP A 257 -12.37 25.15 2.58
N ASP A 258 -12.82 23.96 2.17
CA ASP A 258 -14.15 23.71 1.58
C ASP A 258 -14.38 24.48 0.26
N MET A 259 -13.33 24.64 -0.54
CA MET A 259 -13.43 25.17 -1.91
C MET A 259 -14.01 24.13 -2.88
N PHE A 260 -13.85 22.84 -2.57
CA PHE A 260 -14.20 21.68 -3.38
C PHE A 260 -15.05 20.67 -2.59
N TRP A 261 -15.94 21.14 -1.71
CA TRP A 261 -17.03 20.35 -1.10
C TRP A 261 -16.61 18.97 -0.54
N GLY A 262 -15.51 18.94 0.22
CA GLY A 262 -14.99 17.74 0.87
C GLY A 262 -13.94 16.96 0.08
N HIS A 263 -13.50 17.46 -1.08
CA HIS A 263 -12.29 16.98 -1.74
C HIS A 263 -11.04 17.67 -1.17
N THR A 264 -9.86 17.19 -1.55
CA THR A 264 -8.56 17.78 -1.20
C THR A 264 -7.82 18.23 -2.46
N VAL A 265 -6.91 19.18 -2.31
CA VAL A 265 -5.98 19.56 -3.38
C VAL A 265 -4.77 18.64 -3.29
N GLU A 266 -4.52 17.87 -4.35
CA GLU A 266 -3.35 17.02 -4.51
C GLU A 266 -2.31 17.72 -5.39
N VAL A 267 -1.07 17.79 -4.94
CA VAL A 267 0.07 18.33 -5.70
C VAL A 267 1.14 17.25 -5.81
N CYS A 268 1.53 16.90 -7.04
CA CYS A 268 2.51 15.86 -7.31
C CYS A 268 3.73 16.41 -8.04
N GLY A 269 4.89 15.80 -7.81
CA GLY A 269 6.11 16.10 -8.52
C GLY A 269 7.28 15.28 -8.01
N SER A 270 8.49 15.74 -8.32
CA SER A 270 9.72 15.10 -7.85
C SER A 270 10.75 16.14 -7.42
N LEU A 271 11.71 15.72 -6.60
CA LEU A 271 12.84 16.58 -6.23
C LEU A 271 13.73 16.95 -7.44
N GLU A 272 13.70 16.15 -8.51
CA GLU A 272 14.46 16.41 -9.73
C GLU A 272 13.77 17.42 -10.65
N ASN A 273 12.47 17.24 -10.90
CA ASN A 273 11.73 18.04 -11.88
C ASN A 273 10.93 19.20 -11.26
N GLY A 274 10.78 19.22 -9.93
CA GLY A 274 9.89 20.14 -9.24
C GLY A 274 8.43 19.69 -9.28
N ILE A 275 7.51 20.65 -9.19
CA ILE A 275 6.06 20.39 -9.20
C ILE A 275 5.59 20.13 -10.63
N GLU A 276 4.86 19.04 -10.84
CA GLU A 276 4.46 18.58 -12.16
C GLU A 276 2.94 18.69 -12.39
N SER A 277 2.13 18.54 -11.34
CA SER A 277 0.67 18.63 -11.45
C SER A 277 -0.01 19.05 -10.15
N ALA A 278 -1.23 19.58 -10.29
CA ALA A 278 -2.16 19.83 -9.20
C ALA A 278 -3.57 19.41 -9.62
N ASN A 279 -4.22 18.58 -8.80
CA ASN A 279 -5.54 18.00 -9.08
C ASN A 279 -6.43 18.09 -7.84
N ILE A 280 -7.70 17.74 -8.04
CA ILE A 280 -8.63 17.48 -6.94
C ILE A 280 -8.67 15.95 -6.72
N ALA A 281 -8.58 15.52 -5.46
CA ALA A 281 -8.67 14.12 -5.05
C ALA A 281 -9.71 13.92 -3.95
N GLY A 282 -10.35 12.75 -3.91
CA GLY A 282 -11.42 12.42 -2.95
C GLY A 282 -12.69 11.91 -3.59
#